data_AF-A0A1G8A884-F1
#
_entry.id   AF-A0A1G8A884-F1
#
_cell.length_a   1.000
_cell.length_b   1.000
_cell.length_c   1.000
_cell.angle_alpha   90.00
_cell.angle_beta   90.00
_cell.angle_gamma   90.00
#
_symmetry.space_group_name_H-M   'P 1'
#
loop_
_entity.id
_entity.type
_entity.pdbx_description
1 polymer ?
#
loop_
_entity_poly.entity_id
_entity_poly.type
_entity_poly.pdbx_seq_one_letter_code
_entity_poly.pdbx_strand_id
1 'polypeptide(L)'
;MNKLEEPRYRELMQQYHYLGNLAKIGHILWYVANHGEEWVALVGFSASAWKCGVRDRWIGWDFRHQYDCLNLIANNSRFLILPEWCYPNLGSKVLSLCRQRIAGDWQAYFGQPLRLLETFVDPSRFHGMVYRAANWTYLGLSRGYRRTRDGYSSEATSPKRVFILLCSVTHEHNFPVLPSALSIVLELPRSC
;
A
#
# COMPACT_ATOMS: atom_id res chain seq x y z
N MET A 1 9.47 0.35 11.97
CA MET A 1 9.24 -1.02 12.44
C MET A 1 10.56 -1.52 12.96
N ASN A 2 10.57 -1.94 14.21
CA ASN A 2 11.75 -2.49 14.87
C ASN A 2 12.12 -3.85 14.23
N LYS A 3 13.40 -4.20 14.18
CA LYS A 3 13.86 -5.52 13.71
C LYS A 3 13.21 -6.67 14.49
N LEU A 4 12.86 -6.45 15.76
CA LEU A 4 12.19 -7.46 16.60
C LEU A 4 10.73 -7.72 16.18
N GLU A 5 10.09 -6.77 15.51
CA GLU A 5 8.70 -6.89 15.05
C GLU A 5 8.58 -7.60 13.69
N GLU A 6 9.68 -7.62 12.92
CA GLU A 6 9.71 -8.17 11.56
C GLU A 6 9.30 -9.65 11.46
N PRO A 7 9.76 -10.56 12.34
CA PRO A 7 9.29 -11.95 12.33
C PRO A 7 7.77 -12.08 12.50
N ARG A 8 7.20 -11.37 13.49
CA ARG A 8 5.75 -11.38 13.77
C ARG A 8 4.96 -10.82 12.60
N TYR A 9 5.41 -9.72 12.00
CA TYR A 9 4.77 -9.15 10.80
C TYR A 9 4.70 -10.18 9.67
N ARG A 10 5.82 -10.86 9.38
CA ARG A 10 5.90 -11.83 8.30
C ARG A 10 5.03 -13.05 8.55
N GLU A 11 5.02 -13.55 9.78
CA GLU A 11 4.19 -14.69 10.20
C GLU A 11 2.70 -14.38 10.02
N LEU A 12 2.22 -13.28 10.60
CA LEU A 12 0.82 -12.86 10.48
C LEU A 12 0.42 -12.58 9.04
N MET A 13 1.29 -11.91 8.27
CA MET A 13 1.04 -11.67 6.83
C MET A 13 0.99 -12.98 6.04
N GLN A 14 1.85 -13.95 6.37
CA GLN A 14 1.85 -15.26 5.72
C GLN A 14 0.59 -16.06 6.05
N GLN A 15 0.13 -15.99 7.30
CA GLN A 15 -1.00 -16.75 7.80
C GLN A 15 -2.34 -16.20 7.28
N TYR A 16 -2.52 -14.88 7.30
CA TYR A 16 -3.85 -14.28 7.11
C TYR A 16 -4.04 -13.53 5.78
N HIS A 17 -2.97 -13.09 5.12
CA HIS A 17 -3.12 -12.44 3.81
C HIS A 17 -3.22 -13.48 2.69
N TYR A 18 -4.20 -13.36 1.80
CA TYR A 18 -4.47 -14.33 0.72
C TYR A 18 -3.32 -14.53 -0.31
N LEU A 19 -2.34 -13.61 -0.33
CA LEU A 19 -1.10 -13.73 -1.13
C LEU A 19 0.14 -14.05 -0.28
N GLY A 20 -0.06 -14.34 1.01
CA GLY A 20 1.00 -14.52 1.99
C GLY A 20 1.92 -13.31 2.14
N ASN A 21 3.07 -13.56 2.77
CA ASN A 21 4.09 -12.55 2.98
C ASN A 21 4.79 -12.17 1.66
N LEU A 22 5.17 -10.90 1.54
CA LEU A 22 6.02 -10.42 0.45
C LEU A 22 7.47 -10.30 0.93
N ALA A 23 8.42 -10.76 0.12
CA ALA A 23 9.84 -10.60 0.43
C ALA A 23 10.25 -9.12 0.43
N LYS A 24 11.14 -8.75 1.34
CA LYS A 24 11.66 -7.39 1.53
C LYS A 24 12.78 -7.08 0.51
N ILE A 25 12.42 -6.99 -0.77
CA ILE A 25 13.37 -6.78 -1.88
C ILE A 25 13.11 -5.40 -2.52
N GLY A 26 14.16 -4.59 -2.67
CA GLY A 26 14.06 -3.23 -3.21
C GLY A 26 13.45 -2.24 -2.21
N HIS A 27 12.78 -1.21 -2.71
CA HIS A 27 12.10 -0.22 -1.86
C HIS A 27 10.82 -0.82 -1.30
N ILE A 28 10.79 -1.01 0.01
CA ILE A 28 9.62 -1.52 0.72
C ILE A 28 9.57 -0.99 2.15
N LEU A 29 8.40 -0.48 2.53
CA LEU A 29 8.05 -0.08 3.89
C LEU A 29 6.91 -0.95 4.40
N TRP A 30 7.00 -1.34 5.67
CA TRP A 30 5.94 -2.07 6.35
C TRP A 30 5.46 -1.25 7.53
N TYR A 31 4.15 -1.04 7.57
CA TYR A 31 3.47 -0.41 8.69
C TYR A 31 2.71 -1.43 9.50
N VAL A 32 2.74 -1.25 10.81
CA VAL A 32 1.84 -1.91 11.75
C VAL A 32 0.90 -0.85 12.30
N ALA A 33 -0.41 -1.07 12.17
CA ALA A 33 -1.40 -0.28 12.86
C ALA A 33 -1.71 -0.91 14.23
N ASN A 34 -1.65 -0.08 15.26
CA ASN A 34 -1.84 -0.47 16.65
C ASN A 34 -3.05 0.23 17.25
N HIS A 35 -3.81 -0.48 18.08
CA HIS A 35 -4.78 0.08 19.01
C HIS A 35 -4.29 -0.24 20.42
N GLY A 36 -3.83 0.78 21.16
CA GLY A 36 -3.02 0.54 22.36
C GLY A 36 -1.74 -0.24 22.01
N GLU A 37 -1.50 -1.36 22.69
CA GLU A 37 -0.36 -2.26 22.45
C GLU A 37 -0.68 -3.38 21.43
N GLU A 38 -1.93 -3.46 20.98
CA GLU A 38 -2.39 -4.55 20.11
C GLU A 38 -2.25 -4.19 18.64
N TRP A 39 -1.73 -5.12 17.85
CA TRP A 39 -1.66 -5.00 16.40
C TRP A 39 -3.05 -5.28 15.83
N VAL A 40 -3.51 -4.42 14.91
CA VAL A 40 -4.86 -4.54 14.32
C VAL A 40 -4.84 -4.65 12.80
N ALA A 41 -3.83 -4.09 12.14
CA ALA A 41 -3.66 -4.20 10.70
C ALA A 41 -2.19 -4.09 10.28
N LEU A 42 -1.86 -4.71 9.16
CA LEU A 42 -0.53 -4.74 8.56
C LEU A 42 -0.60 -4.18 7.13
N VAL A 43 0.31 -3.29 6.79
CA VAL A 43 0.33 -2.62 5.48
C VAL A 43 1.73 -2.65 4.89
N GLY A 44 1.86 -3.14 3.66
CA GLY A 44 3.09 -3.13 2.89
C GLY A 44 3.00 -2.16 1.72
N PHE A 45 4.00 -1.29 1.60
CA PHE A 45 4.23 -0.47 0.42
C PHE A 45 5.53 -0.87 -0.22
N SER A 46 5.52 -1.19 -1.51
CA SER A 46 6.71 -1.54 -2.30
C SER A 46 6.88 -0.57 -3.47
N ALA A 47 7.97 -0.71 -4.22
CA ALA A 47 8.12 -0.05 -5.51
C ALA A 47 6.91 -0.31 -6.43
N SER A 48 6.66 0.63 -7.35
CA SER A 48 5.55 0.57 -8.29
C SER A 48 5.63 -0.59 -9.28
N ALA A 49 4.47 -1.00 -9.79
CA ALA A 49 4.38 -1.95 -10.88
C ALA A 49 5.00 -1.37 -12.14
N TRP A 50 5.87 -2.15 -12.77
CA TRP A 50 6.60 -1.73 -13.97
C TRP A 50 5.72 -1.40 -15.17
N LYS A 51 4.57 -2.07 -15.31
CA LYS A 51 3.64 -1.87 -16.42
C LYS A 51 2.22 -1.76 -15.89
N CYS A 52 1.60 -0.60 -16.05
CA CYS A 52 0.21 -0.38 -15.65
C CYS A 52 -0.47 0.60 -16.60
N GLY A 53 -0.86 0.15 -17.79
CA GLY A 53 -1.35 1.05 -18.83
C GLY A 53 -2.59 1.88 -18.46
N VAL A 54 -3.42 1.44 -17.50
CA VAL A 54 -4.55 2.27 -17.00
C VAL A 54 -4.06 3.45 -16.17
N ARG A 55 -3.02 3.25 -15.34
CA ARG A 55 -2.34 4.32 -14.60
C ARG A 55 -1.62 5.24 -15.57
N ASP A 56 -0.82 4.68 -16.47
CA ASP A 56 0.03 5.48 -17.36
C ASP A 56 -0.81 6.41 -18.25
N ARG A 57 -1.95 5.91 -18.77
CA ARG A 57 -2.93 6.74 -19.50
C ARG A 57 -3.59 7.80 -18.64
N TRP A 58 -3.91 7.49 -17.39
CA TRP A 58 -4.50 8.47 -16.47
C TRP A 58 -3.53 9.59 -16.12
N ILE A 59 -2.24 9.27 -15.91
CA ILE A 59 -1.20 10.28 -15.66
C ILE A 59 -0.90 11.08 -16.94
N GLY A 60 -1.12 10.49 -18.13
CA GLY A 60 -0.75 11.09 -19.41
C GLY A 60 0.69 10.83 -19.81
N TRP A 61 1.30 9.76 -19.30
CA TRP A 61 2.67 9.38 -19.66
C TRP A 61 2.73 8.76 -21.06
N ASP A 62 3.65 9.28 -21.88
CA ASP A 62 4.11 8.58 -23.07
C ASP A 62 5.03 7.41 -22.67
N PHE A 63 5.01 6.33 -23.44
CA PHE A 63 5.72 5.08 -23.18
C PHE A 63 7.23 5.29 -22.98
N ARG A 64 7.79 6.35 -23.57
CA ARG A 64 9.22 6.70 -23.53
C ARG A 64 9.70 7.24 -22.17
N HIS A 65 8.83 7.84 -21.36
CA HIS A 65 9.21 8.49 -20.09
C HIS A 65 8.64 7.81 -18.84
N GLN A 66 7.79 6.79 -19.01
CA GLN A 66 7.10 6.14 -17.90
C GLN A 66 8.08 5.55 -16.86
N TYR A 67 9.21 4.99 -17.32
CA TYR A 67 10.14 4.26 -16.46
C TYR A 67 10.93 5.19 -15.54
N ASP A 68 11.25 6.39 -16.01
CA ASP A 68 12.02 7.38 -15.27
C ASP A 68 11.23 7.98 -14.10
N CYS A 69 9.89 7.90 -14.16
CA CYS A 69 9.00 8.43 -13.14
C CYS A 69 8.41 7.35 -12.22
N LEU A 70 8.73 6.07 -12.41
CA LEU A 70 8.21 4.98 -11.56
C LEU A 70 8.66 5.09 -10.11
N ASN A 71 9.83 5.69 -9.87
CA ASN A 71 10.36 5.99 -8.54
C ASN A 71 9.49 6.99 -7.74
N LEU A 72 8.63 7.76 -8.41
CA LEU A 72 7.67 8.68 -7.78
C LEU A 72 6.41 7.98 -7.27
N ILE A 73 6.31 6.66 -7.48
CA ILE A 73 5.12 5.86 -7.21
C ILE A 73 5.46 4.70 -6.29
N ALA A 74 4.63 4.50 -5.26
CA ALA A 74 4.67 3.31 -4.42
C ALA A 74 3.39 2.49 -4.58
N ASN A 75 3.55 1.17 -4.59
CA ASN A 75 2.44 0.23 -4.60
C ASN A 75 2.09 -0.20 -3.19
N ASN A 76 0.84 -0.02 -2.77
CA ASN A 76 0.30 -0.73 -1.60
C ASN A 76 0.13 -2.22 -1.95
N SER A 77 1.19 -2.98 -1.76
CA SER A 77 1.31 -4.37 -2.21
C SER A 77 0.69 -5.36 -1.23
N ARG A 78 0.53 -4.98 0.04
CA ARG A 78 -0.15 -5.79 1.05
C ARG A 78 -1.01 -4.91 1.94
N PHE A 79 -2.22 -5.37 2.20
CA PHE A 79 -3.07 -4.76 3.21
C PHE A 79 -3.92 -5.84 3.88
N LEU A 80 -3.70 -6.00 5.18
CA LEU A 80 -4.33 -7.01 6.01
C LEU A 80 -4.91 -6.35 7.25
N ILE A 81 -6.21 -6.51 7.49
CA ILE A 81 -6.81 -6.29 8.80
C ILE A 81 -6.79 -7.65 9.50
N LEU A 82 -6.30 -7.71 10.73
CA LEU A 82 -6.25 -8.99 11.46
C LEU A 82 -7.68 -9.48 11.78
N PRO A 83 -7.93 -10.81 11.75
CA PRO A 83 -9.28 -11.36 11.85
C PRO A 83 -10.09 -10.89 13.06
N GLU A 84 -9.40 -10.63 14.18
CA GLU A 84 -9.99 -10.20 15.45
C GLU A 84 -10.45 -8.73 15.43
N TRP A 85 -10.10 -7.98 14.38
CA TRP A 85 -10.25 -6.52 14.30
C TRP A 85 -11.19 -6.04 13.18
N CYS A 86 -12.26 -6.77 12.91
CA CYS A 86 -13.25 -6.37 11.89
C CYS A 86 -14.19 -5.24 12.39
N TYR A 87 -13.65 -4.03 12.55
CA TYR A 87 -14.42 -2.85 12.93
C TYR A 87 -14.81 -2.00 11.71
N PRO A 88 -16.03 -1.42 11.68
CA PRO A 88 -16.42 -0.48 10.64
C PRO A 88 -15.39 0.64 10.47
N ASN A 89 -15.07 0.98 9.22
CA ASN A 89 -14.15 2.07 8.85
C ASN A 89 -12.69 1.92 9.32
N LEU A 90 -12.31 0.83 10.01
CA LEU A 90 -10.93 0.61 10.43
C LEU A 90 -9.99 0.65 9.23
N GLY A 91 -10.33 -0.08 8.16
CA GLY A 91 -9.47 -0.17 6.99
C GLY A 91 -9.24 1.18 6.29
N SER A 92 -10.29 1.97 6.10
CA SER A 92 -10.15 3.30 5.47
C SER A 92 -9.43 4.29 6.38
N LYS A 93 -9.58 4.19 7.70
CA LYS A 93 -8.83 4.99 8.67
C LYS A 93 -7.34 4.65 8.65
N VAL A 94 -6.98 3.35 8.63
CA VAL A 94 -5.58 2.90 8.48
C VAL A 94 -4.97 3.46 7.19
N LEU A 95 -5.66 3.34 6.05
CA LEU A 95 -5.17 3.88 4.78
C LEU A 95 -5.00 5.41 4.81
N SER A 96 -5.89 6.12 5.50
CA SER A 96 -5.80 7.58 5.64
C SER A 96 -4.59 8.00 6.47
N LEU A 97 -4.29 7.27 7.55
CA LEU A 97 -3.09 7.50 8.37
C LEU A 97 -1.80 7.16 7.60
N CYS A 98 -1.79 6.06 6.83
CA CYS A 98 -0.68 5.76 5.92
C CYS A 98 -0.43 6.92 4.96
N ARG A 99 -1.49 7.46 4.33
CA ARG A 99 -1.39 8.57 3.35
C ARG A 99 -0.70 9.80 3.93
N GLN A 100 -1.00 10.15 5.18
CA GLN A 100 -0.48 11.36 5.83
C GLN A 100 1.03 11.33 6.06
N ARG A 101 1.62 10.13 6.22
CA ARG A 101 3.03 9.98 6.58
C ARG A 101 3.90 9.44 5.45
N ILE A 102 3.39 8.52 4.64
CA ILE A 102 4.22 7.69 3.76
C ILE A 102 5.15 8.48 2.85
N ALA A 103 4.74 9.65 2.36
CA ALA A 103 5.61 10.46 1.51
C ALA A 103 6.89 10.93 2.24
N GLY A 104 6.77 11.32 3.51
CA GLY A 104 7.90 11.67 4.36
C GLY A 104 8.79 10.47 4.67
N ASP A 105 8.20 9.34 5.06
CA ASP A 105 8.97 8.12 5.33
C ASP A 105 9.69 7.63 4.07
N TRP A 106 9.03 7.64 2.91
CA TRP A 106 9.62 7.20 1.66
C TRP A 106 10.83 8.05 1.28
N GLN A 107 10.74 9.37 1.43
CA GLN A 107 11.85 10.29 1.25
C GLN A 107 12.98 10.03 2.27
N ALA A 108 12.65 9.82 3.54
CA ALA A 108 13.63 9.60 4.60
C ALA A 108 14.40 8.28 4.43
N TYR A 109 13.72 7.20 4.03
CA TYR A 109 14.32 5.87 3.92
C TYR A 109 14.98 5.60 2.56
N PHE A 110 14.47 6.18 1.48
CA PHE A 110 14.96 5.90 0.12
C PHE A 110 15.53 7.10 -0.61
N GLY A 111 15.47 8.30 -0.03
CA GLY A 111 15.95 9.53 -0.69
C GLY A 111 15.13 9.95 -1.89
N GLN A 112 13.93 9.38 -2.09
CA GLN A 112 13.10 9.59 -3.28
C GLN A 112 11.78 10.27 -2.93
N PRO A 113 11.34 11.27 -3.73
CA PRO A 113 10.05 11.88 -3.53
C PRO A 113 8.93 10.92 -3.95
N LEU A 114 7.85 10.88 -3.17
CA LEU A 114 6.67 10.08 -3.45
C LEU A 114 5.50 10.98 -3.81
N ARG A 115 4.90 10.77 -4.99
CA ARG A 115 3.81 11.60 -5.54
C ARG A 115 2.49 10.86 -5.65
N LEU A 116 2.54 9.55 -5.88
CA LEU A 116 1.36 8.73 -6.12
C LEU A 116 1.47 7.39 -5.38
N LEU A 117 0.35 6.92 -4.86
CA LEU A 117 0.16 5.53 -4.44
C LEU A 117 -0.70 4.81 -5.46
N GLU A 118 -0.41 3.53 -5.68
CA GLU A 118 -1.24 2.63 -6.48
C GLU A 118 -1.54 1.34 -5.72
N THR A 119 -2.64 0.67 -6.05
CA THR A 119 -2.95 -0.67 -5.53
C THR A 119 -3.70 -1.49 -6.58
N PHE A 120 -3.63 -2.81 -6.42
CA PHE A 120 -4.24 -3.79 -7.31
C PHE A 120 -5.13 -4.73 -6.50
N VAL A 121 -6.44 -4.65 -6.75
CA VAL A 121 -7.43 -5.47 -6.06
C VAL A 121 -7.92 -6.58 -6.98
N ASP A 122 -7.89 -7.82 -6.50
CA ASP A 122 -8.45 -8.95 -7.22
C ASP A 122 -9.99 -8.93 -7.15
N PRO A 123 -10.69 -8.67 -8.26
CA PRO A 123 -12.15 -8.58 -8.28
C PRO A 123 -12.83 -9.92 -7.98
N SER A 124 -12.14 -11.06 -8.09
CA SER A 124 -12.69 -12.37 -7.71
C SER A 124 -12.75 -12.57 -6.19
N ARG A 125 -12.03 -11.74 -5.42
CA ARG A 125 -11.94 -11.83 -3.96
C ARG A 125 -12.51 -10.62 -3.25
N PHE A 126 -12.28 -9.42 -3.78
CA PHE A 126 -12.62 -8.17 -3.11
C PHE A 126 -13.15 -7.12 -4.08
N HIS A 127 -14.09 -6.31 -3.59
CA HIS A 127 -14.68 -5.19 -4.34
C HIS A 127 -13.82 -3.91 -4.30
N GLY A 128 -12.84 -3.83 -3.39
CA GLY A 128 -11.99 -2.64 -3.22
C GLY A 128 -12.68 -1.46 -2.51
N MET A 129 -13.77 -1.71 -1.79
CA MET A 129 -14.55 -0.67 -1.09
C MET A 129 -13.72 0.12 -0.08
N VAL A 130 -12.77 -0.54 0.59
CA VAL A 130 -11.87 0.11 1.56
C VAL A 130 -11.06 1.25 0.93
N TYR A 131 -10.62 1.08 -0.32
CA TYR A 131 -9.87 2.10 -1.05
C TYR A 131 -10.78 3.25 -1.48
N ARG A 132 -12.01 2.95 -1.94
CA ARG A 132 -13.00 4.00 -2.25
C ARG A 132 -13.33 4.84 -1.01
N ALA A 133 -13.58 4.18 0.12
CA ALA A 133 -13.83 4.84 1.41
C ALA A 133 -12.64 5.67 1.91
N ALA A 134 -11.42 5.36 1.46
CA ALA A 134 -10.21 6.12 1.75
C ALA A 134 -9.87 7.17 0.65
N ASN A 135 -10.83 7.55 -0.20
CA ASN A 135 -10.69 8.53 -1.27
C ASN A 135 -9.68 8.15 -2.38
N TRP A 136 -9.47 6.86 -2.62
CA TRP A 136 -8.70 6.41 -3.78
C TRP A 136 -9.56 6.45 -5.04
N THR A 137 -8.97 6.88 -6.15
CA THR A 137 -9.62 6.95 -7.45
C THR A 137 -9.50 5.62 -8.19
N TYR A 138 -10.63 5.05 -8.61
CA TYR A 138 -10.67 3.84 -9.42
C TYR A 138 -10.38 4.17 -10.90
N LEU A 139 -9.41 3.47 -11.51
CA LEU A 139 -8.98 3.72 -12.89
C LEU A 139 -9.47 2.68 -13.91
N GLY A 140 -10.07 1.58 -13.45
CA GLY A 140 -10.45 0.46 -14.31
C GLY A 140 -9.69 -0.83 -14.00
N LEU A 141 -9.73 -1.76 -14.94
CA LEU A 141 -9.06 -3.06 -14.83
C LEU A 141 -7.66 -3.03 -15.47
N SER A 142 -6.71 -3.69 -14.83
CA SER A 142 -5.44 -4.06 -15.46
C SER A 142 -5.66 -5.09 -16.56
N ARG A 143 -4.67 -5.29 -17.43
CA ARG A 143 -4.73 -6.28 -18.51
C ARG A 143 -4.62 -7.73 -18.04
N GLY A 144 -4.40 -7.98 -16.75
CA GLY A 144 -4.42 -9.34 -16.18
C GLY A 144 -3.18 -10.21 -16.39
N TYR A 145 -2.10 -9.64 -16.93
CA TYR A 145 -0.79 -10.30 -17.01
C TYR A 145 -0.08 -10.30 -15.65
N ARG A 146 0.67 -11.36 -15.37
CA ARG A 146 1.50 -11.49 -14.16
C ARG A 146 2.98 -11.51 -14.56
N ARG A 147 3.83 -10.89 -13.74
CA ARG A 147 5.28 -11.05 -13.88
C ARG A 147 5.70 -12.49 -13.50
N THR A 148 6.50 -13.11 -14.35
CA THR A 148 7.16 -14.40 -14.14
C THR A 148 8.67 -14.19 -14.09
N ARG A 149 9.45 -15.25 -13.82
CA ARG A 149 10.92 -15.17 -13.91
C ARG A 149 11.38 -14.81 -15.32
N ASP A 150 10.68 -15.32 -16.33
CA ASP A 150 11.00 -15.13 -17.75
C ASP A 150 10.35 -13.90 -18.39
N GLY A 151 9.73 -13.03 -17.60
CA GLY A 151 9.06 -11.82 -18.09
C GLY A 151 7.63 -11.71 -17.61
N TYR A 152 6.66 -11.84 -18.52
CA TYR A 152 5.22 -11.79 -18.21
C TYR A 152 4.53 -13.04 -18.73
N SER A 153 3.42 -13.43 -18.08
CA SER A 153 2.58 -14.52 -18.54
C SER A 153 2.16 -14.32 -20.00
N SER A 154 2.11 -15.41 -20.77
CA SER A 154 1.60 -15.39 -22.15
C SER A 154 0.11 -15.01 -22.20
N GLU A 155 -0.63 -15.36 -21.15
CA GLU A 155 -2.07 -15.15 -21.05
C GLU A 155 -2.45 -14.15 -19.96
N ALA A 156 -3.51 -13.39 -20.25
CA ALA A 156 -4.16 -12.46 -19.35
C ALA A 156 -5.24 -13.17 -18.52
N THR A 157 -4.87 -13.71 -17.36
CA THR A 157 -5.75 -14.58 -16.58
C THR A 157 -6.36 -13.94 -15.34
N SER A 158 -5.86 -12.77 -14.90
CA SER A 158 -6.29 -12.18 -13.63
C SER A 158 -6.27 -10.66 -13.63
N PRO A 159 -7.20 -9.99 -14.34
CA PRO A 159 -7.32 -8.53 -14.31
C PRO A 159 -7.58 -8.04 -12.89
N LYS A 160 -6.89 -6.96 -12.50
CA LYS A 160 -7.02 -6.36 -11.16
C LYS A 160 -7.69 -5.00 -11.28
N ARG A 161 -8.57 -4.67 -10.35
CA ARG A 161 -9.05 -3.29 -10.19
C ARG A 161 -7.88 -2.42 -9.75
N VAL A 162 -7.59 -1.37 -10.50
CA VAL A 162 -6.50 -0.43 -10.20
C VAL A 162 -7.08 0.79 -9.52
N PHE A 163 -6.51 1.12 -8.36
CA PHE A 163 -6.81 2.36 -7.65
C PHE A 163 -5.55 3.16 -7.47
N ILE A 164 -5.69 4.49 -7.49
CA ILE A 164 -4.61 5.43 -7.22
C ILE A 164 -4.99 6.44 -6.16
N LEU A 165 -3.99 7.04 -5.53
CA LEU A 165 -4.16 8.12 -4.58
C LEU A 165 -2.99 9.09 -4.69
N LEU A 166 -3.29 10.38 -4.79
CA LEU A 166 -2.27 11.42 -4.77
C LEU A 166 -1.75 11.62 -3.34
N CYS A 167 -0.43 11.58 -3.18
CA CYS A 167 0.22 12.03 -1.96
C CYS A 167 0.12 13.55 -1.91
N SER A 168 -0.34 14.09 -0.78
CA SER A 168 -0.27 15.53 -0.54
C SER A 168 1.19 15.97 -0.50
N VAL A 169 1.52 17.08 -1.16
CA VAL A 169 2.78 17.78 -0.95
C VAL A 169 2.66 18.45 0.42
N THR A 170 3.22 17.85 1.46
CA THR A 170 3.25 18.50 2.77
C THR A 170 4.27 19.64 2.72
N HIS A 171 3.80 20.88 2.85
CA HIS A 171 4.64 21.93 3.43
C HIS A 171 4.97 21.52 4.87
N GLU A 172 6.24 21.62 5.25
CA GLU A 172 6.75 21.24 6.55
C GLU A 172 5.99 21.93 7.69
N HIS A 173 5.23 21.17 8.48
CA HIS A 173 4.85 21.57 9.83
C HIS A 173 4.78 20.33 10.73
N ASN A 174 5.67 20.34 11.74
CA ASN A 174 5.68 19.55 12.97
C ASN A 174 4.78 18.30 12.97
N PHE A 175 5.34 17.17 12.56
CA PHE A 175 4.86 15.89 13.06
C PHE A 175 5.32 15.75 14.52
N PRO A 176 4.42 15.38 15.47
CA PRO A 176 4.88 14.92 16.77
C PRO A 176 5.84 13.76 16.54
N VAL A 177 6.92 13.67 17.32
CA VAL A 177 7.90 12.58 17.25
C VAL A 177 7.12 11.26 17.37
N LEU A 178 6.92 10.60 16.24
CA LEU A 178 6.09 9.41 16.15
C LEU A 178 6.83 8.24 16.83
N PRO A 179 6.14 7.38 17.60
CA PRO A 179 6.70 6.05 17.90
C PRO A 179 7.16 5.40 16.59
N SER A 180 8.30 4.68 16.61
CA SER A 180 9.01 4.06 15.47
C SER A 180 8.40 4.41 14.10
N ALA A 181 9.12 5.11 13.22
CA ALA A 181 8.62 5.70 11.96
C ALA A 181 7.69 4.80 11.09
N LEU A 182 7.62 3.49 11.31
CA LEU A 182 6.67 2.59 10.65
C LEU A 182 5.56 2.01 11.55
N SER A 183 5.15 2.69 12.62
CA SER A 183 4.00 2.31 13.47
C SER A 183 2.88 3.34 13.32
N ILE A 184 1.64 2.89 13.14
CA ILE A 184 0.44 3.76 13.05
C ILE A 184 -0.34 3.58 14.34
N VAL A 185 -0.64 4.67 15.05
CA VAL A 185 -1.47 4.60 16.26
C VAL A 185 -2.90 4.93 15.88
N LEU A 186 -3.83 4.04 16.25
CA LEU A 186 -5.26 4.21 16.05
C LEU A 186 -5.93 4.54 17.39
N GLU A 187 -6.74 5.58 17.36
CA GLU A 187 -7.76 5.83 18.37
C GLU A 187 -9.09 5.34 17.78
N LEU A 188 -9.55 4.20 18.29
CA LEU A 188 -10.89 3.69 18.03
C LEU A 188 -11.81 4.13 19.18
N PRO A 189 -13.08 4.47 18.90
CA PRO A 189 -14.04 4.69 19.97
C PRO A 189 -14.09 3.43 20.84
N ARG A 190 -14.05 3.60 22.16
CA ARG A 190 -14.20 2.48 23.09
C ARG A 190 -15.50 1.75 22.72
N SER A 191 -15.40 0.44 22.50
CA SER A 191 -16.55 -0.43 22.35
C SER A 191 -17.52 -0.16 23.51
N CYS A 192 -18.76 0.18 23.21
CA CYS A 192 -19.82 0.23 24.21
C CYS A 192 -20.02 -1.15 24.84
#